data_AF-A0A7K2XE25-F1
#
_entry.id   AF-A0A7K2XE25-F1
#
_cell.length_a   1.000
_cell.length_b   1.000
_cell.length_c   1.000
_cell.angle_alpha   90.00
_cell.angle_beta   90.00
_cell.angle_gamma   90.00
#
_symmetry.space_group_name_H-M   'P 1'
#
loop_
_entity.id
_entity.type
_entity.pdbx_description
1 polymer ?
#
loop_
_entity_poly.entity_id
_entity_poly.type
_entity_poly.pdbx_seq_one_letter_code
_entity_poly.pdbx_strand_id
1 'polypeptide(L)'
;MTAADEGAEGVARAPRIPGPRPSADDHADLTGRPEPDVAEEGEAAEPGGPAAEPEGEAPDVPVLSHGVLKSLLGAWALSACSAGETAAVEAHLTECGPCADEALRLRDAVALLHRDRDLDLDPLLRSRVLENCLGRRPARIPIPDWVTPYDAETARLDALLRDIGDAEWHAPVRLTWYEEERQVRRKATVAGVIGHLFAVDGLVAGALGLDDPLGAGTPELSPSERTEAFWSGLERPPGRALREPWRDQSHALIRTVSFAGRGVADLTVTYKDFALPLRDSLLERAFECWLHADDIANAVAY
;
A
#
# COMPACT_ATOMS: atom_id res chain seq x y z
N MET A 1 3.48 -64.58 -9.31
CA MET A 1 3.24 -63.59 -10.38
C MET A 1 3.21 -62.23 -9.68
N THR A 2 4.30 -61.44 -9.56
CA THR A 2 4.93 -60.57 -10.61
C THR A 2 3.85 -59.81 -11.40
N ALA A 3 3.77 -58.48 -11.45
CA ALA A 3 4.75 -57.37 -11.52
C ALA A 3 4.16 -56.09 -10.82
N ALA A 4 4.91 -55.16 -10.19
CA ALA A 4 5.82 -54.12 -10.72
C ALA A 4 5.15 -53.26 -11.83
N ASP A 5 4.75 -52.01 -11.59
CA ASP A 5 5.49 -50.71 -11.49
C ASP A 5 5.22 -49.87 -12.76
N GLU A 6 5.44 -48.55 -12.67
CA GLU A 6 5.21 -47.43 -13.61
C GLU A 6 3.86 -46.70 -13.44
N GLY A 7 3.74 -45.41 -13.15
CA GLY A 7 4.70 -44.30 -13.16
C GLY A 7 4.07 -43.07 -13.84
N ALA A 8 4.49 -41.88 -13.41
CA ALA A 8 4.33 -40.56 -14.05
C ALA A 8 3.14 -39.65 -13.63
N GLU A 9 3.38 -38.95 -12.51
CA GLU A 9 3.35 -37.48 -12.37
C GLU A 9 2.62 -36.65 -13.45
N GLY A 10 1.50 -36.07 -13.04
CA GLY A 10 0.88 -34.92 -13.68
C GLY A 10 0.67 -33.79 -12.67
N VAL A 11 1.75 -33.19 -12.16
CA VAL A 11 1.67 -31.96 -11.36
C VAL A 11 1.23 -30.83 -12.28
N ALA A 12 -0.05 -30.46 -12.21
CA ALA A 12 -0.55 -29.26 -12.85
C ALA A 12 0.20 -28.04 -12.29
N ARG A 13 1.04 -27.41 -13.14
CA ARG A 13 1.69 -26.14 -12.82
C ARG A 13 0.61 -25.08 -12.64
N ALA A 14 0.52 -24.53 -11.42
CA ALA A 14 -0.26 -23.33 -11.15
C ALA A 14 0.21 -22.16 -12.04
N PRO A 15 -0.69 -21.25 -12.48
CA PRO A 15 -0.30 -20.09 -13.25
C PRO A 15 0.58 -19.18 -12.40
N ARG A 16 1.75 -18.79 -12.94
CA ARG A 16 2.66 -17.83 -12.30
C ARG A 16 1.98 -16.47 -12.26
N ILE A 17 1.66 -16.00 -11.06
CA ILE A 17 1.22 -14.63 -10.80
C ILE A 17 2.46 -13.73 -10.94
N PRO A 18 2.47 -12.72 -11.83
CA PRO A 18 3.56 -11.75 -11.87
C PRO A 18 3.66 -10.99 -10.55
N GLY A 19 4.88 -10.81 -10.04
CA GLY A 19 5.14 -10.01 -8.85
C GLY A 19 4.72 -8.53 -9.03
N PRO A 20 4.54 -7.79 -7.93
CA PRO A 20 4.15 -6.38 -7.97
C PRO A 20 5.16 -5.57 -8.79
N ARG A 21 4.64 -4.68 -9.64
CA ARG A 21 5.48 -3.74 -10.38
C ARG A 21 6.05 -2.70 -9.42
N PRO A 22 7.34 -2.34 -9.51
CA PRO A 22 7.90 -1.27 -8.71
C PRO A 22 7.23 0.07 -9.06
N SER A 23 7.19 0.97 -8.08
CA SER A 23 6.68 2.33 -8.26
C SER A 23 7.54 3.10 -9.27
N ALA A 24 6.94 4.02 -10.03
CA ALA A 24 7.61 4.77 -11.09
C ALA A 24 8.67 5.79 -10.58
N ASP A 25 8.88 5.88 -9.26
CA ASP A 25 9.72 6.91 -8.63
C ASP A 25 11.05 6.38 -8.02
N ASP A 26 11.42 5.11 -8.24
CA ASP A 26 12.69 4.54 -7.73
C ASP A 26 13.90 4.80 -8.64
N HIS A 27 14.03 6.03 -9.17
CA HIS A 27 15.22 6.48 -9.87
C HIS A 27 15.87 7.66 -9.14
N ALA A 28 16.39 7.38 -7.94
CA ALA A 28 17.40 8.22 -7.30
C ALA A 28 18.25 7.37 -6.36
N ASP A 29 19.10 6.52 -6.94
CA ASP A 29 20.19 5.89 -6.18
C ASP A 29 21.24 6.96 -5.84
N LEU A 30 21.17 7.51 -4.63
CA LEU A 30 22.12 8.48 -4.09
C LEU A 30 23.18 7.83 -3.19
N THR A 31 23.53 6.56 -3.43
CA THR A 31 24.56 5.87 -2.63
C THR A 31 25.64 5.17 -3.46
N GLY A 32 26.33 5.92 -4.32
CA GLY A 32 27.58 5.48 -4.95
C GLY A 32 28.80 6.24 -4.42
N ARG A 33 29.54 5.66 -3.45
CA ARG A 33 30.94 6.05 -3.18
C ARG A 33 31.83 5.27 -4.15
N PRO A 34 32.72 5.90 -4.94
CA PRO A 34 33.69 5.15 -5.73
C PRO A 34 34.91 4.80 -4.87
N GLU A 35 35.33 3.54 -4.89
CA GLU A 35 36.66 3.11 -4.43
C GLU A 35 37.70 3.32 -5.53
N PRO A 36 39.00 3.53 -5.20
CA PRO A 36 40.03 3.85 -6.17
C PRO A 36 40.65 2.57 -6.73
N ASP A 37 40.85 2.52 -8.05
CA ASP A 37 41.72 1.53 -8.67
C ASP A 37 42.76 2.20 -9.58
N VAL A 38 43.85 1.47 -9.74
CA VAL A 38 45.23 1.91 -9.98
C VAL A 38 45.47 2.37 -11.43
N ALA A 39 46.46 3.25 -11.58
CA ALA A 39 46.87 3.94 -12.79
C ALA A 39 47.41 3.03 -13.91
N GLU A 40 47.10 3.38 -15.16
CA GLU A 40 48.03 3.30 -16.29
C GLU A 40 47.90 4.57 -17.16
N GLU A 41 49.06 5.08 -17.59
CA GLU A 41 49.26 6.35 -18.30
C GLU A 41 48.88 6.24 -19.79
N GLY A 42 48.26 7.28 -20.36
CA GLY A 42 48.08 7.39 -21.80
C GLY A 42 47.26 8.59 -22.28
N GLU A 43 47.97 9.67 -22.63
CA GLU A 43 47.62 10.75 -23.58
C GLU A 43 46.45 11.73 -23.30
N ALA A 44 46.79 13.01 -23.47
CA ALA A 44 45.97 14.18 -23.22
C ALA A 44 44.95 14.47 -24.34
N ALA A 45 43.71 14.79 -23.96
CA ALA A 45 42.75 15.50 -24.80
C ALA A 45 41.84 16.40 -23.93
N GLU A 46 41.65 17.64 -24.38
CA GLU A 46 40.88 18.74 -23.76
C GLU A 46 39.38 18.44 -23.53
N PRO A 47 38.69 19.15 -22.61
CA PRO A 47 37.31 18.83 -22.22
C PRO A 47 36.28 19.40 -23.22
N GLY A 48 35.60 18.51 -23.94
CA GLY A 48 34.36 18.81 -24.67
C GLY A 48 33.17 18.95 -23.72
N GLY A 49 32.30 19.92 -23.98
CA GLY A 49 31.15 20.33 -23.16
C GLY A 49 30.06 19.27 -22.95
N PRO A 50 29.02 19.61 -22.15
CA PRO A 50 28.05 18.63 -21.65
C PRO A 50 27.25 17.98 -22.78
N ALA A 51 27.13 16.66 -22.70
CA ALA A 51 26.34 15.82 -23.59
C ALA A 51 24.85 16.20 -23.52
N ALA A 52 24.25 16.42 -24.69
CA ALA A 52 22.83 16.62 -24.86
C ALA A 52 22.05 15.32 -24.58
N GLU A 53 20.91 15.47 -23.92
CA GLU A 53 19.89 14.43 -23.79
C GLU A 53 19.39 13.99 -25.18
N PRO A 54 18.99 12.72 -25.38
CA PRO A 54 18.50 12.27 -26.68
C PRO A 54 17.16 12.95 -26.98
N GLU A 55 17.14 13.75 -28.05
CA GLU A 55 15.92 14.33 -28.63
C GLU A 55 14.93 13.19 -28.96
N GLY A 56 13.71 13.30 -28.42
CA GLY A 56 12.62 12.38 -28.73
C GLY A 56 12.36 12.36 -30.23
N GLU A 57 12.43 11.17 -30.82
CA GLU A 57 12.17 10.93 -32.23
C GLU A 57 10.78 11.49 -32.60
N ALA A 58 10.76 12.44 -33.55
CA ALA A 58 9.52 13.08 -33.99
C ALA A 58 8.54 12.01 -34.52
N PRO A 59 7.25 12.07 -34.18
CA PRO A 59 6.29 11.06 -34.62
C PRO A 59 6.19 11.07 -36.15
N ASP A 60 6.36 9.89 -36.77
CA ASP A 60 6.09 9.69 -38.19
C ASP A 60 4.62 10.03 -38.46
N VAL A 61 4.38 11.05 -39.30
CA VAL A 61 3.04 11.54 -39.61
C VAL A 61 2.52 10.73 -40.80
N PRO A 62 1.55 9.81 -40.60
CA PRO A 62 1.07 8.97 -41.68
C PRO A 62 0.32 9.79 -42.72
N VAL A 63 0.61 9.55 -44.00
CA VAL A 63 -0.17 10.11 -45.11
C VAL A 63 -1.48 9.33 -45.24
N LEU A 64 -2.55 9.86 -44.65
CA LEU A 64 -3.87 9.25 -44.65
C LEU A 64 -4.77 9.88 -45.71
N SER A 65 -5.69 9.08 -46.27
CA SER A 65 -6.68 9.61 -47.20
C SER A 65 -7.70 10.49 -46.48
N HIS A 66 -8.29 11.45 -47.19
CA HIS A 66 -9.32 12.34 -46.63
C HIS A 66 -10.49 11.58 -45.98
N GLY A 67 -10.92 10.45 -46.55
CA GLY A 67 -11.99 9.64 -45.97
C GLY A 67 -11.63 9.04 -44.62
N VAL A 68 -10.38 8.61 -44.44
CA VAL A 68 -9.86 8.09 -43.17
C VAL A 68 -9.73 9.24 -42.16
N LEU A 69 -9.15 10.37 -42.56
CA LEU A 69 -9.03 11.56 -41.70
C LEU A 69 -10.39 12.07 -41.21
N LYS A 70 -11.40 12.07 -42.09
CA LYS A 70 -12.78 12.40 -41.73
C LYS A 70 -13.38 11.41 -40.72
N SER A 71 -13.07 10.12 -40.84
CA SER A 71 -13.54 9.11 -39.88
C SER A 71 -12.88 9.22 -38.50
N LEU A 72 -11.66 9.77 -38.45
CA LEU A 72 -10.91 9.99 -37.21
C LEU A 72 -11.39 11.23 -36.42
N LEU A 73 -12.18 12.13 -37.01
CA LEU A 73 -12.61 13.38 -36.35
C LEU A 73 -13.30 13.14 -35.00
N GLY A 74 -14.10 12.07 -34.86
CA GLY A 74 -14.76 11.71 -33.60
C GLY A 74 -13.78 11.21 -32.53
N ALA A 75 -12.82 10.37 -32.92
CA ALA A 75 -11.77 9.89 -32.01
C ALA A 75 -10.82 11.03 -31.61
N TRP A 76 -10.49 11.90 -32.55
CA TRP A 76 -9.69 13.11 -32.30
C TRP A 76 -10.40 14.08 -31.36
N ALA A 77 -11.72 14.30 -31.53
CA ALA A 77 -12.51 15.14 -30.62
C ALA A 77 -12.54 14.60 -29.18
N LEU A 78 -12.39 13.29 -29.00
CA LEU A 78 -12.29 12.62 -27.70
C LEU A 78 -10.85 12.45 -27.19
N SER A 79 -9.85 12.99 -27.89
CA SER A 79 -8.41 12.78 -27.58
C SER A 79 -8.00 11.31 -27.54
N ALA A 80 -8.58 10.47 -28.41
CA ALA A 80 -8.38 9.03 -28.47
C ALA A 80 -7.54 8.55 -29.67
N CYS A 81 -6.97 9.49 -30.45
CA CYS A 81 -6.05 9.19 -31.54
C CYS A 81 -4.62 8.97 -31.02
N SER A 82 -3.82 8.19 -31.75
CA SER A 82 -2.36 8.16 -31.53
C SER A 82 -1.72 9.51 -31.86
N ALA A 83 -0.45 9.71 -31.48
CA ALA A 83 0.29 10.95 -31.74
C ALA A 83 0.41 11.26 -33.26
N GLY A 84 0.72 10.24 -34.07
CA GLY A 84 0.81 10.37 -35.53
C GLY A 84 -0.53 10.68 -36.19
N GLU A 85 -1.61 10.01 -35.77
CA GLU A 85 -2.97 10.29 -36.27
C GLU A 85 -3.44 11.69 -35.88
N THR A 86 -3.12 12.14 -34.65
CA THR A 86 -3.44 13.49 -34.19
C THR A 86 -2.76 14.54 -35.06
N ALA A 87 -1.45 14.39 -35.31
CA ALA A 87 -0.72 15.28 -36.19
C ALA A 87 -1.27 15.30 -37.62
N ALA A 88 -1.65 14.13 -38.16
CA ALA A 88 -2.22 14.02 -39.50
C ALA A 88 -3.61 14.67 -39.60
N VAL A 89 -4.46 14.53 -38.57
CA VAL A 89 -5.76 15.20 -38.50
C VAL A 89 -5.58 16.70 -38.35
N GLU A 90 -4.71 17.17 -37.47
CA GLU A 90 -4.47 18.61 -37.27
C GLU A 90 -3.95 19.30 -38.54
N ALA A 91 -2.98 18.69 -39.23
CA ALA A 91 -2.54 19.17 -40.53
C ALA A 91 -3.71 19.25 -41.52
N HIS A 92 -4.55 18.21 -41.59
CA HIS A 92 -5.72 18.19 -42.47
C HIS A 92 -6.76 19.28 -42.16
N LEU A 93 -7.00 19.59 -40.88
CA LEU A 93 -7.97 20.60 -40.46
C LEU A 93 -7.54 22.02 -40.89
N THR A 94 -6.24 22.28 -41.06
CA THR A 94 -5.76 23.57 -41.60
C THR A 94 -6.07 23.74 -43.08
N GLU A 95 -6.25 22.63 -43.81
CA GLU A 95 -6.44 22.62 -45.26
C GLU A 95 -7.89 22.35 -45.69
N CYS A 96 -8.74 21.83 -44.79
CA CYS A 96 -10.11 21.41 -45.11
C CYS A 96 -11.17 22.05 -44.19
N GLY A 97 -11.76 23.16 -44.64
CA GLY A 97 -12.82 23.89 -43.94
C GLY A 97 -14.02 23.01 -43.49
N PRO A 98 -14.60 22.16 -44.35
CA PRO A 98 -15.71 21.28 -43.94
C PRO A 98 -15.37 20.31 -42.81
N CYS A 99 -14.14 19.79 -42.77
CA CYS A 99 -13.69 18.92 -41.69
C CYS A 99 -13.37 19.72 -40.42
N ALA A 100 -12.88 20.95 -40.55
CA ALA A 100 -12.70 21.86 -39.41
C ALA A 100 -14.03 22.24 -38.74
N ASP A 101 -15.06 22.56 -39.55
CA ASP A 101 -16.41 22.84 -39.05
C ASP A 101 -17.02 21.65 -38.31
N GLU A 102 -16.86 20.44 -38.88
CA GLU A 102 -17.34 19.21 -38.24
C GLU A 102 -16.55 18.88 -36.96
N ALA A 103 -15.24 19.09 -36.95
CA ALA A 103 -14.39 18.88 -35.78
C ALA A 103 -14.77 19.82 -34.62
N LEU A 104 -15.10 21.08 -34.91
CA LEU A 104 -15.61 22.03 -33.92
C LEU A 104 -16.94 21.56 -33.32
N ARG A 105 -17.91 21.15 -34.17
CA ARG A 105 -19.20 20.62 -33.70
C ARG A 105 -19.05 19.38 -32.84
N LEU A 106 -18.13 18.49 -33.18
CA LEU A 106 -17.86 17.28 -32.41
C LEU A 106 -17.23 17.62 -31.04
N ARG A 107 -16.29 18.58 -30.97
CA ARG A 107 -15.73 19.06 -29.69
C ARG A 107 -16.78 19.71 -28.79
N ASP A 108 -17.67 20.53 -29.36
CA ASP A 108 -18.79 21.12 -28.62
C ASP A 108 -19.72 20.04 -28.05
N ALA A 109 -19.97 18.96 -28.80
CA ALA A 109 -20.77 17.83 -28.34
C ALA A 109 -20.07 17.00 -27.24
N VAL A 110 -18.75 16.83 -27.32
CA VAL A 110 -17.95 16.15 -26.28
C VAL A 110 -18.00 16.91 -24.96
N ALA A 111 -18.01 18.25 -24.99
CA ALA A 111 -18.17 19.07 -23.78
C ALA A 111 -19.49 18.77 -23.04
N LEU A 112 -20.55 18.38 -23.75
CA LEU A 112 -21.84 17.98 -23.13
C LEU A 112 -21.81 16.57 -22.50
N LEU A 113 -20.88 15.70 -22.92
CA LEU A 113 -20.69 14.36 -22.37
C LEU A 113 -19.77 14.36 -21.13
N HIS A 114 -18.95 15.39 -20.99
CA HIS A 114 -18.09 15.56 -19.82
C HIS A 114 -18.91 16.16 -18.68
N ARG A 115 -19.09 15.41 -17.58
CA ARG A 115 -19.51 16.05 -16.31
C ARG A 115 -18.31 16.85 -15.83
N ASP A 116 -18.39 18.17 -15.94
CA ASP A 116 -17.40 19.11 -15.45
C ASP A 116 -16.90 18.71 -14.05
N ARG A 117 -15.69 18.14 -14.00
CA ARG A 117 -14.75 18.52 -12.97
C ARG A 117 -13.73 19.40 -13.67
N ASP A 118 -13.92 20.70 -13.49
CA ASP A 118 -12.97 21.72 -13.85
C ASP A 118 -11.58 21.29 -13.33
N LEU A 119 -10.67 20.94 -14.24
CA LEU A 119 -9.30 20.52 -13.92
C LEU A 119 -8.33 21.72 -13.91
N ASP A 120 -8.82 22.93 -14.21
CA ASP A 120 -8.07 24.17 -14.03
C ASP A 120 -8.05 24.53 -12.53
N LEU A 121 -7.19 23.82 -11.81
CA LEU A 121 -6.86 24.14 -10.43
C LEU A 121 -6.15 25.50 -10.41
N ASP A 122 -6.58 26.36 -9.49
CA ASP A 122 -5.91 27.63 -9.21
C ASP A 122 -4.37 27.40 -9.10
N PRO A 123 -3.52 28.16 -9.81
CA PRO A 123 -2.05 27.98 -9.76
C PRO A 123 -1.48 28.09 -8.34
N LEU A 124 -2.15 28.82 -7.45
CA LEU A 124 -1.81 28.96 -6.03
C LEU A 124 -2.43 27.86 -5.15
N LEU A 125 -3.22 26.94 -5.71
CA LEU A 125 -3.74 25.79 -4.97
C LEU A 125 -2.59 24.91 -4.50
N ARG A 126 -1.59 24.64 -5.36
CA ARG A 126 -0.43 23.83 -4.97
C ARG A 126 0.32 24.46 -3.80
N SER A 127 0.62 25.76 -3.86
CA SER A 127 1.34 26.45 -2.78
C SER A 127 0.51 26.51 -1.50
N ARG A 128 -0.78 26.82 -1.57
CA ARG A 128 -1.68 26.82 -0.41
C ARG A 128 -1.86 25.43 0.19
N VAL A 129 -1.96 24.39 -0.63
CA VAL A 129 -2.03 23.00 -0.17
C VAL A 129 -0.72 22.62 0.51
N LEU A 130 0.43 22.92 -0.10
CA LEU A 130 1.73 22.64 0.51
C LEU A 130 1.95 23.42 1.81
N GLU A 131 1.62 24.72 1.84
CA GLU A 131 1.67 25.55 3.04
C GLU A 131 0.72 25.03 4.12
N ASN A 132 -0.49 24.63 3.75
CA ASN A 132 -1.45 24.01 4.66
C ASN A 132 -0.95 22.65 5.16
N CYS A 133 -0.38 21.82 4.29
CA CYS A 133 0.21 20.53 4.65
C CYS A 133 1.42 20.70 5.57
N LEU A 134 2.31 21.67 5.30
CA LEU A 134 3.48 21.95 6.12
C LEU A 134 3.11 22.63 7.44
N GLY A 135 2.13 23.54 7.44
CA GLY A 135 1.59 24.16 8.64
C GLY A 135 0.80 23.19 9.50
N ARG A 136 0.15 22.19 8.89
CA ARG A 136 -0.48 21.06 9.59
C ARG A 136 0.50 19.97 9.97
N ARG A 137 1.69 19.91 9.37
CA ARG A 137 2.73 18.91 9.70
C ARG A 137 3.37 19.37 11.01
N PRO A 138 2.91 18.86 12.17
CA PRO A 138 3.62 19.13 13.41
C PRO A 138 5.03 18.54 13.25
N ALA A 139 5.99 18.98 14.06
CA ALA A 139 7.29 18.32 14.07
C ALA A 139 7.07 16.81 14.18
N ARG A 140 7.43 16.06 13.12
CA ARG A 140 7.34 14.60 13.13
C ARG A 140 8.29 14.17 14.22
N ILE A 141 7.75 13.68 15.33
CA ILE A 141 8.57 12.93 16.30
C ILE A 141 9.08 11.75 15.48
N PRO A 142 10.41 11.62 15.28
CA PRO A 142 10.94 10.55 14.46
C PRO A 142 10.56 9.23 15.12
N ILE A 143 9.85 8.39 14.37
CA ILE A 143 9.53 7.03 14.79
C ILE A 143 10.84 6.24 14.69
N PRO A 144 11.24 5.48 15.73
CA PRO A 144 12.43 4.65 15.64
C PRO A 144 12.32 3.64 14.51
N ASP A 145 13.41 3.42 13.75
CA ASP A 145 13.38 2.59 12.53
C ASP A 145 12.78 1.20 12.77
N TRP A 146 13.07 0.58 13.93
CA TRP A 146 12.57 -0.74 14.31
C TRP A 146 11.06 -0.79 14.63
N VAL A 147 10.40 0.35 14.78
CA VAL A 147 8.93 0.47 14.95
C VAL A 147 8.23 0.65 13.60
N THR A 148 8.94 1.07 12.56
CA THR A 148 8.39 1.37 11.22
C THR A 148 7.53 0.23 10.65
N PRO A 149 7.89 -1.05 10.77
CA PRO A 149 7.03 -2.13 10.28
C PRO A 149 5.66 -2.16 10.97
N TYR A 150 5.63 -1.97 12.29
CA TYR A 150 4.38 -1.96 13.05
C TYR A 150 3.49 -0.76 12.68
N ASP A 151 4.09 0.43 12.54
CA ASP A 151 3.38 1.63 12.07
C ASP A 151 2.79 1.43 10.66
N ALA A 152 3.57 0.87 9.73
CA ALA A 152 3.13 0.63 8.36
C ALA A 152 1.98 -0.39 8.29
N GLU A 153 2.11 -1.54 8.97
CA GLU A 153 1.10 -2.60 8.89
C GLU A 153 -0.19 -2.26 9.63
N THR A 154 -0.12 -1.56 10.77
CA THR A 154 -1.32 -1.05 11.45
C THR A 154 -2.02 0.04 10.64
N ALA A 155 -1.27 0.93 9.97
CA ALA A 155 -1.85 1.94 9.07
C ALA A 155 -2.50 1.30 7.82
N ARG A 156 -1.86 0.27 7.26
CA ARG A 156 -2.41 -0.50 6.12
C ARG A 156 -3.71 -1.20 6.52
N LEU A 157 -3.72 -1.90 7.65
CA LEU A 157 -4.92 -2.55 8.15
C LEU A 157 -6.03 -1.53 8.47
N ASP A 158 -5.69 -0.39 9.10
CA ASP A 158 -6.67 0.67 9.37
C ASP A 158 -7.26 1.28 8.08
N ALA A 159 -6.48 1.35 7.00
CA ALA A 159 -6.97 1.77 5.69
C ALA A 159 -8.02 0.79 5.15
N LEU A 160 -7.73 -0.51 5.15
CA LEU A 160 -8.70 -1.55 4.78
C LEU A 160 -9.98 -1.45 5.64
N LEU A 161 -9.84 -1.37 6.97
CA LEU A 161 -10.98 -1.34 7.89
C LEU A 161 -11.86 -0.09 7.75
N ARG A 162 -11.31 1.00 7.21
CA ARG A 162 -12.05 2.23 6.92
C ARG A 162 -12.96 2.05 5.70
N ASP A 163 -12.53 1.26 4.72
CA ASP A 163 -13.21 1.10 3.43
C ASP A 163 -14.35 0.09 3.47
N ILE A 164 -14.27 -0.90 4.37
CA ILE A 164 -15.32 -1.92 4.54
C ILE A 164 -16.53 -1.38 5.32
N GLY A 165 -17.73 -1.81 4.93
CA GLY A 165 -19.01 -1.45 5.52
C GLY A 165 -19.38 -2.29 6.76
N ASP A 166 -20.37 -1.82 7.53
CA ASP A 166 -20.77 -2.41 8.82
C ASP A 166 -21.12 -3.91 8.76
N ALA A 167 -21.69 -4.38 7.65
CA ALA A 167 -22.03 -5.79 7.49
C ALA A 167 -20.79 -6.68 7.39
N GLU A 168 -19.73 -6.20 6.74
CA GLU A 168 -18.48 -6.93 6.49
C GLU A 168 -17.69 -7.18 7.78
N TRP A 169 -17.90 -6.36 8.82
CA TRP A 169 -17.36 -6.61 10.16
C TRP A 169 -17.79 -7.95 10.77
N HIS A 170 -18.87 -8.54 10.26
CA HIS A 170 -19.42 -9.82 10.68
C HIS A 170 -19.04 -10.97 9.72
N ALA A 171 -18.28 -10.68 8.65
CA ALA A 171 -17.84 -11.71 7.71
C ALA A 171 -16.95 -12.74 8.41
N PRO A 172 -17.15 -14.05 8.13
CA PRO A 172 -16.43 -15.11 8.81
C PRO A 172 -14.96 -15.17 8.35
N VAL A 173 -14.04 -15.13 9.31
CA VAL A 173 -12.60 -15.28 9.11
C VAL A 173 -12.14 -16.57 9.78
N ARG A 174 -11.19 -17.30 9.16
CA ARG A 174 -10.59 -18.49 9.77
C ARG A 174 -9.20 -18.15 10.26
N LEU A 175 -9.09 -17.91 11.56
CA LEU A 175 -7.80 -17.72 12.19
C LEU A 175 -7.09 -19.06 12.35
N THR A 176 -5.77 -19.02 12.17
CA THR A 176 -4.93 -20.19 12.32
C THR A 176 -3.67 -19.82 13.08
N TRP A 177 -3.48 -20.42 14.26
CA TRP A 177 -2.28 -20.23 15.08
C TRP A 177 -1.76 -21.56 15.61
N TYR A 178 -0.59 -21.54 16.24
CA TYR A 178 0.02 -22.71 16.85
C TYR A 178 -0.21 -22.73 18.36
N GLU A 179 -0.61 -23.88 18.89
CA GLU A 179 -0.79 -24.16 20.32
C GLU A 179 -0.18 -25.54 20.60
N GLU A 180 0.74 -25.64 21.55
CA GLU A 180 1.40 -26.91 21.92
C GLU A 180 1.91 -27.72 20.71
N GLU A 181 2.66 -27.07 19.81
CA GLU A 181 3.18 -27.64 18.55
C GLU A 181 2.12 -28.10 17.52
N ARG A 182 0.84 -27.81 17.77
CA ARG A 182 -0.26 -28.12 16.85
C ARG A 182 -0.87 -26.87 16.26
N GLN A 183 -1.16 -26.92 14.97
CA GLN A 183 -1.93 -25.88 14.31
C GLN A 183 -3.41 -25.99 14.70
N VAL A 184 -3.95 -24.91 15.24
CA VAL A 184 -5.34 -24.80 15.69
C VAL A 184 -6.07 -23.82 14.77
N ARG A 185 -7.27 -24.21 14.33
CA ARG A 185 -8.15 -23.35 13.54
C ARG A 185 -9.27 -22.83 14.42
N ARG A 186 -9.52 -21.53 14.37
CA ARG A 186 -10.64 -20.88 15.05
C ARG A 186 -11.49 -20.11 14.04
N LYS A 187 -12.80 -20.16 14.24
CA LYS A 187 -13.74 -19.33 13.49
C LYS A 187 -13.88 -18.02 14.23
N ALA A 188 -13.63 -16.91 13.54
CA ALA A 188 -13.83 -15.57 14.03
C ALA A 188 -14.66 -14.77 13.01
N THR A 189 -14.98 -13.53 13.34
CA THR A 189 -15.42 -12.51 12.38
C THR A 189 -14.30 -11.50 12.17
N VAL A 190 -14.41 -10.62 11.18
CA VAL A 190 -13.49 -9.47 11.03
C VAL A 190 -13.36 -8.69 12.35
N ALA A 191 -14.48 -8.40 13.03
CA ALA A 191 -14.45 -7.77 14.35
C ALA A 191 -13.73 -8.63 15.41
N GLY A 192 -13.90 -9.96 15.35
CA GLY A 192 -13.19 -10.90 16.21
C GLY A 192 -11.66 -10.85 16.00
N VAL A 193 -11.20 -10.73 14.75
CA VAL A 193 -9.77 -10.57 14.42
C VAL A 193 -9.21 -9.27 14.99
N ILE A 194 -9.93 -8.16 14.87
CA ILE A 194 -9.50 -6.88 15.47
C ILE A 194 -9.47 -6.99 17.01
N GLY A 195 -10.42 -7.71 17.61
CA GLY A 195 -10.40 -8.01 19.04
C GLY A 195 -9.21 -8.87 19.47
N HIS A 196 -8.83 -9.84 18.64
CA HIS A 196 -7.63 -10.64 18.85
C HIS A 196 -6.37 -9.76 18.84
N LEU A 197 -6.17 -8.96 17.80
CA LEU A 197 -5.02 -8.04 17.69
C LEU A 197 -4.98 -7.07 18.88
N PHE A 198 -6.12 -6.46 19.22
CA PHE A 198 -6.24 -5.55 20.36
C PHE A 198 -5.85 -6.22 21.67
N ALA A 199 -6.37 -7.43 21.94
CA ALA A 199 -6.08 -8.16 23.16
C ALA A 199 -4.60 -8.52 23.28
N VAL A 200 -3.97 -8.98 22.20
CA VAL A 200 -2.56 -9.42 22.22
C VAL A 200 -1.59 -8.22 22.25
N ASP A 201 -1.90 -7.13 21.55
CA ASP A 201 -1.13 -5.87 21.63
C ASP A 201 -1.12 -5.29 23.06
N GLY A 202 -2.08 -5.69 23.90
CA GLY A 202 -2.07 -5.42 25.33
C GLY A 202 -0.83 -5.95 26.09
N LEU A 203 -0.14 -6.97 25.59
CA LEU A 203 1.16 -7.41 26.12
C LEU A 203 2.21 -6.29 26.01
N VAL A 204 2.25 -5.65 24.84
CA VAL A 204 3.16 -4.55 24.55
C VAL A 204 2.74 -3.30 25.32
N ALA A 205 1.43 -3.03 25.40
CA ALA A 205 0.88 -1.94 26.20
C ALA A 205 1.28 -2.06 27.67
N GLY A 206 1.09 -3.25 28.26
CA GLY A 206 1.43 -3.53 29.65
C GLY A 206 2.93 -3.36 29.93
N ALA A 207 3.81 -3.84 29.05
CA ALA A 207 5.26 -3.63 29.18
C ALA A 207 5.62 -2.13 29.18
N LEU A 208 4.94 -1.33 28.36
CA LEU A 208 5.13 0.13 28.28
C LEU A 208 4.41 0.92 29.41
N GLY A 209 3.72 0.23 30.32
CA GLY A 209 2.96 0.86 31.40
C GLY A 209 1.69 1.58 30.96
N LEU A 210 1.15 1.20 29.80
CA LEU A 210 -0.14 1.67 29.28
C LEU A 210 -1.28 0.76 29.77
N ASP A 211 -2.51 1.23 29.60
CA ASP A 211 -3.70 0.46 29.97
C ASP A 211 -3.80 -0.85 29.15
N ASP A 212 -4.07 -1.96 29.85
CA ASP A 212 -4.34 -3.25 29.23
C ASP A 212 -5.83 -3.33 28.82
N PRO A 213 -6.17 -3.71 27.58
CA PRO A 213 -7.55 -3.90 27.11
C PRO A 213 -8.34 -4.96 27.89
N LEU A 214 -7.68 -5.91 28.57
CA LEU A 214 -8.30 -6.88 29.47
C LEU A 214 -8.56 -6.31 30.88
N GLY A 215 -8.14 -5.08 31.14
CA GLY A 215 -8.33 -4.37 32.40
C GLY A 215 -7.11 -4.43 33.34
N ALA A 216 -7.20 -3.68 34.44
CA ALA A 216 -6.14 -3.65 35.44
C ALA A 216 -6.03 -4.98 36.20
N GLY A 217 -4.81 -5.45 36.42
CA GLY A 217 -4.54 -6.67 37.20
C GLY A 217 -4.77 -7.98 36.43
N THR A 218 -4.84 -7.92 35.09
CA THR A 218 -4.81 -9.11 34.24
C THR A 218 -3.57 -9.96 34.58
N PRO A 219 -3.72 -11.27 34.82
CA PRO A 219 -2.58 -12.15 35.05
C PRO A 219 -1.71 -12.28 33.80
N GLU A 220 -0.51 -12.86 33.93
CA GLU A 220 0.29 -13.23 32.77
C GLU A 220 -0.42 -14.33 31.97
N LEU A 221 -0.80 -13.99 30.73
CA LEU A 221 -1.57 -14.84 29.82
C LEU A 221 -0.84 -14.93 28.48
N SER A 222 -0.90 -16.10 27.84
CA SER A 222 -0.39 -16.28 26.47
C SER A 222 -1.24 -15.50 25.46
N PRO A 223 -0.77 -15.24 24.24
CA PRO A 223 -1.57 -14.61 23.19
C PRO A 223 -2.94 -15.27 22.98
N SER A 224 -2.97 -16.62 22.95
CA SER A 224 -4.20 -17.40 22.82
C SER A 224 -5.14 -17.19 24.00
N GLU A 225 -4.62 -17.25 25.23
CA GLU A 225 -5.42 -17.03 26.45
C GLU A 225 -5.98 -15.62 26.53
N ARG A 226 -5.20 -14.60 26.14
CA ARG A 226 -5.65 -13.20 26.08
C ARG A 226 -6.78 -13.02 25.08
N THR A 227 -6.68 -13.68 23.94
CA THR A 227 -7.71 -13.65 22.89
C THR A 227 -9.03 -14.24 23.39
N GLU A 228 -8.98 -15.43 23.98
CA GLU A 228 -10.16 -16.12 24.51
C GLU A 228 -10.75 -15.36 25.72
N ALA A 229 -9.90 -14.79 26.58
CA ALA A 229 -10.34 -13.93 27.69
C ALA A 229 -11.05 -12.67 27.18
N PHE A 230 -10.50 -12.02 26.14
CA PHE A 230 -11.12 -10.84 25.56
C PHE A 230 -12.48 -11.18 24.95
N TRP A 231 -12.55 -12.22 24.11
CA TRP A 231 -13.81 -12.63 23.47
C TRP A 231 -14.87 -13.10 24.47
N SER A 232 -14.49 -13.85 25.51
CA SER A 232 -15.43 -14.30 26.54
C SER A 232 -15.92 -13.18 27.45
N GLY A 233 -15.17 -12.07 27.56
CA GLY A 233 -15.57 -10.88 28.31
C GLY A 233 -16.54 -9.95 27.58
N LEU A 234 -16.77 -10.13 26.27
CA LEU A 234 -17.67 -9.28 25.51
C LEU A 234 -19.13 -9.62 25.78
N GLU A 235 -19.92 -8.66 26.27
CA GLU A 235 -21.37 -8.84 26.49
C GLU A 235 -22.15 -9.04 25.18
N ARG A 236 -21.61 -8.56 24.06
CA ARG A 236 -22.23 -8.61 22.74
C ARG A 236 -21.18 -8.93 21.68
N PRO A 237 -21.56 -9.55 20.56
CA PRO A 237 -20.64 -9.76 19.45
C PRO A 237 -19.96 -8.45 19.04
N PRO A 238 -18.62 -8.44 18.86
CA PRO A 238 -17.92 -7.24 18.48
C PRO A 238 -18.32 -6.82 17.06
N GLY A 239 -18.22 -5.52 16.78
CA GLY A 239 -18.50 -4.93 15.48
C GLY A 239 -17.56 -3.75 15.20
N ARG A 240 -17.95 -2.89 14.24
CA ARG A 240 -17.12 -1.75 13.78
C ARG A 240 -16.64 -0.80 14.87
N ALA A 241 -17.37 -0.70 15.98
CA ALA A 241 -16.98 0.13 17.13
C ALA A 241 -15.61 -0.25 17.72
N LEU A 242 -15.12 -1.48 17.49
CA LEU A 242 -13.83 -1.94 18.00
C LEU A 242 -12.62 -1.34 17.25
N ARG A 243 -12.84 -0.78 16.05
CA ARG A 243 -11.78 -0.14 15.26
C ARG A 243 -11.09 0.99 16.02
N GLU A 244 -11.85 1.81 16.71
CA GLU A 244 -11.33 3.04 17.33
C GLU A 244 -10.47 2.74 18.56
N PRO A 245 -10.89 1.90 19.53
CA PRO A 245 -10.02 1.45 20.62
C PRO A 245 -8.71 0.78 20.15
N TRP A 246 -8.79 -0.11 19.15
CA TRP A 246 -7.61 -0.77 18.58
C TRP A 246 -6.64 0.23 17.93
N ARG A 247 -7.18 1.16 17.15
CA ARG A 247 -6.38 2.20 16.50
C ARG A 247 -5.74 3.14 17.51
N ASP A 248 -6.47 3.55 18.54
CA ASP A 248 -5.96 4.43 19.59
C ASP A 248 -4.85 3.75 20.38
N GLN A 249 -4.97 2.45 20.69
CA GLN A 249 -3.89 1.68 21.29
C GLN A 249 -2.65 1.65 20.38
N SER A 250 -2.81 1.32 19.10
CA SER A 250 -1.70 1.28 18.13
C SER A 250 -0.94 2.62 18.10
N HIS A 251 -1.68 3.74 18.03
CA HIS A 251 -1.09 5.08 18.10
C HIS A 251 -0.43 5.38 19.45
N ALA A 252 -1.01 4.93 20.56
CA ALA A 252 -0.43 5.11 21.89
C ALA A 252 0.89 4.35 22.06
N LEU A 253 0.99 3.13 21.52
CA LEU A 253 2.23 2.34 21.48
C LEU A 253 3.32 3.09 20.72
N ILE A 254 3.04 3.48 19.47
CA ILE A 254 3.98 4.21 18.60
C ILE A 254 4.43 5.52 19.26
N ARG A 255 3.47 6.30 19.79
CA ARG A 255 3.76 7.56 20.48
C ARG A 255 4.66 7.33 21.70
N THR A 256 4.33 6.36 22.54
CA THR A 256 5.07 6.09 23.78
C THR A 256 6.51 5.70 23.47
N VAL A 257 6.71 4.80 22.50
CA VAL A 257 8.05 4.37 22.08
C VAL A 257 8.84 5.51 21.43
N SER A 258 8.19 6.36 20.64
CA SER A 258 8.84 7.50 19.97
C SER A 258 9.35 8.57 20.95
N PHE A 259 8.80 8.62 22.17
CA PHE A 259 9.26 9.50 23.24
C PHE A 259 10.13 8.80 24.29
N ALA A 260 10.30 7.48 24.20
CA ALA A 260 11.08 6.72 25.14
C ALA A 260 12.59 6.79 24.83
N GLY A 261 13.42 6.60 25.86
CA GLY A 261 14.88 6.65 25.73
C GLY A 261 15.45 5.45 24.97
N ARG A 262 16.77 5.50 24.69
CA ARG A 262 17.49 4.48 23.88
C ARG A 262 17.34 3.03 24.38
N GLY A 263 17.03 2.80 25.66
CA GLY A 263 16.87 1.46 26.23
C GLY A 263 15.48 0.84 26.06
N VAL A 264 14.50 1.57 25.52
CA VAL A 264 13.12 1.05 25.40
C VAL A 264 13.04 -0.19 24.49
N ALA A 265 13.90 -0.27 23.47
CA ALA A 265 13.91 -1.37 22.52
C ALA A 265 14.26 -2.73 23.16
N ASP A 266 14.98 -2.71 24.29
CA ASP A 266 15.40 -3.90 25.04
C ASP A 266 14.44 -4.25 26.20
N LEU A 267 13.35 -3.50 26.36
CA LEU A 267 12.37 -3.76 27.40
C LEU A 267 11.74 -5.14 27.21
N THR A 268 11.69 -5.94 28.26
CA THR A 268 11.13 -7.29 28.21
C THR A 268 9.61 -7.27 28.09
N VAL A 269 9.07 -7.97 27.10
CA VAL A 269 7.64 -8.26 26.94
C VAL A 269 7.43 -9.75 27.17
N THR A 270 6.63 -10.10 28.18
CA THR A 270 6.37 -11.51 28.57
C THR A 270 5.18 -12.07 27.77
N TYR A 271 5.37 -13.19 27.08
CA TYR A 271 4.35 -13.94 26.33
C TYR A 271 3.91 -15.20 27.12
N LYS A 272 3.91 -15.09 28.45
CA LYS A 272 3.78 -16.17 29.44
C LYS A 272 4.95 -17.17 29.43
N ASP A 273 5.05 -18.01 28.41
CA ASP A 273 6.02 -19.13 28.41
C ASP A 273 7.42 -18.71 27.95
N PHE A 274 7.52 -17.56 27.28
CA PHE A 274 8.76 -16.95 26.83
C PHE A 274 8.65 -15.43 26.93
N ALA A 275 9.76 -14.73 26.67
CA ALA A 275 9.77 -13.28 26.61
C ALA A 275 10.64 -12.80 25.44
N LEU A 276 10.27 -11.66 24.88
CA LEU A 276 10.97 -11.01 23.78
C LEU A 276 11.36 -9.57 24.17
N PRO A 277 12.45 -9.02 23.63
CA PRO A 277 12.68 -7.59 23.63
C PRO A 277 11.55 -6.87 22.90
N LEU A 278 11.19 -5.67 23.34
CA LEU A 278 10.12 -4.86 22.78
C LEU A 278 10.21 -4.68 21.26
N ARG A 279 11.43 -4.53 20.72
CA ARG A 279 11.64 -4.44 19.27
C ARG A 279 11.18 -5.69 18.51
N ASP A 280 11.41 -6.87 19.10
CA ASP A 280 11.10 -8.14 18.47
C ASP A 280 9.60 -8.43 18.67
N SER A 281 9.03 -8.00 19.80
CA SER A 281 7.59 -8.00 20.02
C SER A 281 6.85 -7.13 19.00
N LEU A 282 7.28 -5.88 18.77
CA LEU A 282 6.63 -5.02 17.76
C LEU A 282 6.81 -5.55 16.33
N LEU A 283 7.93 -6.21 16.03
CA LEU A 283 8.11 -6.89 14.75
C LEU A 283 7.14 -8.07 14.60
N GLU A 284 6.97 -8.87 15.65
CA GLU A 284 5.95 -9.94 15.68
C GLU A 284 4.54 -9.37 15.54
N ARG A 285 4.21 -8.27 16.25
CA ARG A 285 2.90 -7.60 16.11
C ARG A 285 2.67 -7.08 14.70
N ALA A 286 3.70 -6.57 14.03
CA ALA A 286 3.61 -6.13 12.64
C ALA A 286 3.27 -7.30 11.70
N PHE A 287 3.90 -8.45 11.91
CA PHE A 287 3.62 -9.67 11.14
C PHE A 287 2.17 -10.15 11.34
N GLU A 288 1.67 -10.15 12.58
CA GLU A 288 0.28 -10.49 12.87
C GLU A 288 -0.70 -9.52 12.20
N CYS A 289 -0.42 -8.20 12.20
CA CYS A 289 -1.25 -7.22 11.48
C CYS A 289 -1.26 -7.47 9.97
N TRP A 290 -0.09 -7.75 9.39
CA TRP A 290 0.04 -8.06 7.96
C TRP A 290 -0.74 -9.33 7.57
N LEU A 291 -0.56 -10.41 8.32
CA LEU A 291 -1.22 -11.70 8.09
C LEU A 291 -2.74 -11.56 8.21
N HIS A 292 -3.21 -10.86 9.24
CA HIS A 292 -4.64 -10.69 9.46
C HIS A 292 -5.29 -9.66 8.53
N ALA A 293 -4.54 -8.70 7.99
CA ALA A 293 -5.02 -7.87 6.90
C ALA A 293 -5.34 -8.72 5.66
N ASP A 294 -4.49 -9.71 5.34
CA ASP A 294 -4.75 -10.66 4.24
C ASP A 294 -5.95 -11.56 4.54
N ASP A 295 -6.06 -12.10 5.76
CA ASP A 295 -7.22 -12.90 6.19
C ASP A 295 -8.54 -12.12 6.03
N ILE A 296 -8.55 -10.84 6.44
CA ILE A 296 -9.72 -9.97 6.35
C ILE A 296 -10.02 -9.64 4.88
N ALA A 297 -9.02 -9.22 4.09
CA ALA A 297 -9.21 -8.89 2.68
C ALA A 297 -9.84 -10.06 1.91
N ASN A 298 -9.34 -11.27 2.14
CA ASN A 298 -9.88 -12.50 1.57
C ASN A 298 -11.33 -12.79 2.02
N ALA A 299 -11.66 -12.51 3.28
CA ALA A 299 -12.99 -12.77 3.82
C ALA A 299 -14.08 -11.82 3.28
N VAL A 300 -13.69 -10.60 2.89
CA VAL A 300 -14.62 -9.56 2.40
C VAL A 300 -14.51 -9.32 0.89
N ALA A 301 -13.60 -10.03 0.20
CA ALA A 301 -13.31 -9.86 -1.23
C ALA A 301 -12.91 -8.40 -1.59
N TYR A 302 -12.02 -7.82 -0.77
CA TYR A 302 -11.41 -6.51 -0.98
C TYR A 302 -10.31 -6.54 -2.05
#